data_AF-A0A075FJX4-F1
#
_entry.id   AF-A0A075FJX4-F1
#
_cell.length_a   1.000
_cell.length_b   1.000
_cell.length_c   1.000
_cell.angle_alpha   90.00
_cell.angle_beta   90.00
_cell.angle_gamma   90.00
#
_symmetry.space_group_name_H-M   'P 1'
#
loop_
_entity.id
_entity.type
_entity.pdbx_description
1 polymer ?
#
loop_
_entity_poly.entity_id
_entity_poly.type
_entity_poly.pdbx_seq_one_letter_code
_entity_poly.pdbx_strand_id
1 'polypeptide(L)'
;MRGPPAQTEPPSRPSEIGTAISEQEPEGFQHRSTRPSAQPSESSITHPSKQLSIRAMHRLSSGSEQPIGDKVGIDQRGLKSESLTSRKVRSKCMLNKKHTKISPNKERAVAYARVSSKRQVEEGVSLEAQVERLIAYADFRGLDLDPDDIFIEEGVSAATHLWSRPAGREMREIIYQERVGHLLTLKMDRLFRDVQDCLSSVDELAGIGVDIHILDQNGGTLDTSNAMGRFFLTTIASLAELERGQISERTKFAMKHLKDNAKVFTGPVFGWDRDGEDLIPNWLEQDKIDYMRHRHYVQGWSGNKIAKHLNQVGVKGKMGGSWTSSMILRTCRYTFHGNRRTFKQPKWWGEEPYHDSADF
;
A
#
# COMPACT_ATOMS: atom_id res chain seq x y z
N MET A 1 3.87 70.76 5.28
CA MET A 1 4.89 70.47 4.27
C MET A 1 5.82 69.38 4.81
N ARG A 2 5.76 68.18 4.23
CA ARG A 2 6.72 67.07 4.44
C ARG A 2 7.22 66.69 3.05
N GLY A 3 8.54 66.67 2.87
CA GLY A 3 9.20 66.39 1.59
C GLY A 3 9.00 64.94 1.12
N PRO A 4 9.26 64.65 -0.16
CA PRO A 4 9.01 63.34 -0.75
C PRO A 4 10.07 62.30 -0.31
N PRO A 5 9.71 61.01 -0.22
CA PRO A 5 10.66 59.96 0.13
C PRO A 5 11.54 59.58 -1.08
N ALA A 6 12.78 59.20 -0.77
CA ALA A 6 13.83 58.84 -1.70
C ALA A 6 13.51 57.59 -2.54
N GLN A 7 13.90 57.61 -3.81
CA GLN A 7 13.84 56.48 -4.73
C GLN A 7 15.04 55.54 -4.46
N THR A 8 14.77 54.26 -4.25
CA THR A 8 15.79 53.21 -4.19
C THR A 8 15.89 52.53 -5.56
N GLU A 9 17.05 52.68 -6.22
CA GLU A 9 17.39 51.94 -7.45
C GLU A 9 17.68 50.45 -7.15
N PRO A 10 17.34 49.52 -8.07
CA PRO A 10 17.69 48.11 -7.95
C PRO A 10 19.14 47.83 -8.39
N PRO A 11 19.83 46.80 -7.82
CA PRO A 11 21.22 46.52 -8.13
C PRO A 11 21.44 45.91 -9.52
N SER A 12 22.48 46.41 -10.18
CA SER A 12 22.97 46.03 -11.51
C SER A 12 23.49 44.59 -11.59
N ARG A 13 23.17 43.91 -12.69
CA ARG A 13 23.62 42.56 -13.08
C ARG A 13 25.12 42.57 -13.42
N PRO A 14 25.96 41.64 -12.91
CA PRO A 14 27.32 41.49 -13.42
C PRO A 14 27.36 40.68 -14.72
N SER A 15 28.20 41.16 -15.63
CA SER A 15 28.52 40.68 -16.97
C SER A 15 29.24 39.33 -16.98
N GLU A 16 28.90 38.50 -17.97
CA GLU A 16 29.58 37.25 -18.33
C GLU A 16 31.04 37.50 -18.71
N ILE A 17 31.95 36.73 -18.11
CA ILE A 17 33.33 36.56 -18.60
C ILE A 17 33.50 35.06 -18.86
N GLY A 18 33.55 34.70 -20.14
CA GLY A 18 33.90 33.36 -20.58
C GLY A 18 35.40 33.11 -20.38
N THR A 19 35.74 31.92 -19.90
CA THR A 19 37.10 31.39 -19.96
C THR A 19 37.01 29.93 -20.38
N ALA A 20 37.57 29.65 -21.56
CA ALA A 20 37.72 28.33 -22.12
C ALA A 20 38.69 27.51 -21.27
N ILE A 21 38.32 26.26 -20.97
CA ILE A 21 39.24 25.27 -20.39
C ILE A 21 39.31 24.09 -21.35
N SER A 22 40.54 23.85 -21.78
CA SER A 22 41.02 22.83 -22.69
C SER A 22 40.77 21.41 -22.16
N GLU A 23 40.34 20.53 -23.06
CA GLU A 23 40.37 19.09 -22.88
C GLU A 23 41.83 18.61 -22.80
N GLN A 24 42.12 17.75 -21.83
CA GLN A 24 43.31 16.91 -21.78
C GLN A 24 42.87 15.51 -21.33
N GLU A 25 43.02 14.53 -22.22
CA GLU A 25 42.97 13.10 -21.91
C GLU A 25 44.18 12.69 -21.06
N PRO A 26 44.04 11.61 -20.27
CA PRO A 26 45.19 10.75 -20.03
C PRO A 26 44.92 9.29 -20.43
N GLU A 27 45.82 8.77 -21.26
CA GLU A 27 45.98 7.34 -21.55
C GLU A 27 46.37 6.53 -20.30
N GLY A 28 45.85 5.30 -20.27
CA GLY A 28 46.66 4.12 -19.94
C GLY A 28 46.80 3.73 -18.48
N PHE A 29 46.09 2.67 -18.06
CA PHE A 29 46.67 1.67 -17.16
C PHE A 29 45.94 0.32 -17.29
N GLN A 30 46.59 -0.64 -17.96
CA GLN A 30 46.18 -2.05 -17.99
C GLN A 30 46.65 -2.74 -16.71
N HIS A 31 45.76 -3.42 -15.97
CA HIS A 31 46.18 -4.49 -15.05
C HIS A 31 45.21 -5.67 -15.03
N ARG A 32 45.68 -6.77 -15.65
CA ARG A 32 45.59 -8.18 -15.23
C ARG A 32 44.44 -8.56 -14.28
N SER A 33 43.42 -9.18 -14.86
CA SER A 33 42.55 -10.15 -14.17
C SER A 33 43.32 -11.46 -13.97
N THR A 34 43.56 -11.82 -12.71
CA THR A 34 44.10 -13.14 -12.32
C THR A 34 42.99 -13.93 -11.62
N ARG A 35 42.45 -14.93 -12.33
CA ARG A 35 41.69 -16.05 -11.74
C ARG A 35 42.69 -17.05 -11.15
N PRO A 36 42.38 -17.67 -10.01
CA PRO A 36 42.84 -19.02 -9.74
C PRO A 36 41.68 -20.01 -9.88
N SER A 37 41.86 -20.94 -10.79
CA SER A 37 41.23 -22.26 -10.82
C SER A 37 42.03 -23.17 -9.89
N ALA A 38 41.37 -23.93 -9.00
CA ALA A 38 41.90 -25.19 -8.49
C ALA A 38 40.79 -26.06 -7.88
N GLN A 39 40.48 -27.18 -8.53
CA GLN A 39 40.13 -28.43 -7.86
C GLN A 39 41.42 -29.05 -7.30
N PRO A 40 41.35 -29.97 -6.32
CA PRO A 40 41.46 -31.38 -6.71
C PRO A 40 40.68 -32.41 -5.86
N SER A 41 40.47 -33.55 -6.54
CA SER A 41 40.57 -34.95 -6.10
C SER A 41 39.52 -35.60 -5.19
N GLU A 42 39.00 -36.69 -5.76
CA GLU A 42 38.29 -37.82 -5.16
C GLU A 42 39.04 -38.50 -4.01
N SER A 43 38.31 -38.96 -2.99
CA SER A 43 38.56 -40.26 -2.37
C SER A 43 37.32 -40.78 -1.64
N SER A 44 36.99 -42.02 -1.97
CA SER A 44 35.88 -42.88 -1.60
C SER A 44 35.77 -43.17 -0.10
N ILE A 45 34.58 -43.02 0.51
CA ILE A 45 34.15 -43.85 1.68
C ILE A 45 32.63 -44.15 1.58
N THR A 46 32.33 -45.44 1.79
CA THR A 46 31.08 -46.19 1.66
C THR A 46 29.98 -45.88 2.68
N HIS A 47 28.72 -46.14 2.30
CA HIS A 47 27.47 -46.07 3.09
C HIS A 47 27.43 -46.99 4.33
N PRO A 48 26.46 -46.82 5.26
CA PRO A 48 25.20 -47.56 5.11
C PRO A 48 23.91 -46.77 5.43
N SER A 49 22.93 -46.95 4.55
CA SER A 49 21.54 -46.53 4.63
C SER A 49 20.77 -47.33 5.68
N LYS A 50 19.89 -46.68 6.46
CA LYS A 50 18.82 -47.35 7.21
C LYS A 50 17.47 -47.04 6.56
N GLN A 51 16.95 -48.02 5.80
CA GLN A 51 15.53 -48.13 5.51
C GLN A 51 14.81 -48.67 6.75
N LEU A 52 13.64 -48.10 7.07
CA LEU A 52 12.67 -48.69 7.99
C LEU A 52 11.45 -49.14 7.20
N SER A 53 11.10 -50.40 7.42
CA SER A 53 10.19 -51.23 6.62
C SER A 53 8.71 -50.95 6.92
N ILE A 54 7.92 -50.89 5.85
CA ILE A 54 6.47 -51.10 5.84
C ILE A 54 6.21 -52.62 5.93
N ARG A 55 5.36 -53.05 6.87
CA ARG A 55 4.93 -54.46 6.99
C ARG A 55 3.47 -54.63 6.58
N ALA A 56 3.27 -55.63 5.73
CA ALA A 56 2.07 -56.11 5.06
C ALA A 56 0.99 -56.72 5.97
N MET A 57 -0.21 -56.96 5.42
CA MET A 57 -0.81 -58.31 5.26
C MET A 57 -2.06 -58.30 4.35
N HIS A 58 -2.13 -59.34 3.52
CA HIS A 58 -3.12 -59.73 2.50
C HIS A 58 -4.45 -60.30 3.05
N ARG A 59 -5.52 -60.23 2.21
CA ARG A 59 -6.38 -61.35 1.69
C ARG A 59 -7.55 -60.74 0.88
N LEU A 60 -7.62 -60.86 -0.46
CA LEU A 60 -8.19 -61.94 -1.30
C LEU A 60 -9.64 -62.31 -0.90
N SER A 61 -10.67 -62.48 -1.75
CA SER A 61 -10.86 -62.53 -3.21
C SER A 61 -12.37 -62.70 -3.50
N SER A 62 -12.81 -62.33 -4.72
CA SER A 62 -13.95 -62.86 -5.55
C SER A 62 -15.38 -62.75 -5.02
N GLY A 63 -16.38 -62.17 -5.72
CA GLY A 63 -16.98 -62.54 -7.03
C GLY A 63 -18.35 -63.19 -6.71
N SER A 64 -19.49 -63.04 -7.39
CA SER A 64 -19.97 -62.45 -8.64
C SER A 64 -21.50 -62.68 -8.68
N GLU A 65 -22.21 -62.05 -9.64
CA GLU A 65 -23.55 -62.42 -10.19
C GLU A 65 -24.83 -61.84 -9.57
N GLN A 66 -25.55 -61.07 -10.41
CA GLN A 66 -27.00 -60.83 -10.39
C GLN A 66 -27.71 -61.92 -11.23
N PRO A 67 -29.04 -62.13 -11.08
CA PRO A 67 -29.97 -61.37 -11.94
C PRO A 67 -31.35 -60.97 -11.33
N ILE A 68 -31.87 -59.90 -11.93
CA ILE A 68 -33.23 -59.39 -12.20
C ILE A 68 -34.48 -60.18 -11.72
N GLY A 69 -35.43 -59.46 -11.08
CA GLY A 69 -36.85 -59.84 -10.93
C GLY A 69 -37.68 -58.79 -10.17
N ASP A 70 -38.76 -58.31 -10.79
CA ASP A 70 -39.53 -57.08 -10.52
C ASP A 70 -40.40 -57.01 -9.23
N LYS A 71 -40.43 -55.78 -8.68
CA LYS A 71 -41.55 -54.95 -8.17
C LYS A 71 -42.35 -55.25 -6.87
N VAL A 72 -42.15 -54.27 -5.96
CA VAL A 72 -43.14 -53.44 -5.21
C VAL A 72 -43.72 -54.00 -3.90
N GLY A 73 -43.42 -53.29 -2.80
CA GLY A 73 -44.12 -53.41 -1.52
C GLY A 73 -43.40 -52.66 -0.40
N ILE A 74 -43.95 -51.50 -0.05
CA ILE A 74 -43.52 -50.50 0.94
C ILE A 74 -43.30 -51.09 2.35
N ASP A 75 -42.19 -50.71 3.02
CA ASP A 75 -42.13 -50.12 4.39
C ASP A 75 -40.69 -50.20 4.97
N GLN A 76 -40.08 -49.05 5.30
CA GLN A 76 -38.80 -48.96 6.03
C GLN A 76 -38.96 -47.90 7.13
N ARG A 77 -39.15 -48.30 8.39
CA ARG A 77 -38.11 -48.60 9.40
C ARG A 77 -36.92 -47.64 9.41
N GLY A 78 -36.76 -46.96 10.54
CA GLY A 78 -35.48 -46.36 10.93
C GLY A 78 -34.49 -47.43 11.39
N LEU A 79 -33.20 -47.21 11.12
CA LEU A 79 -32.13 -46.97 12.09
C LEU A 79 -30.78 -46.73 11.36
N LYS A 80 -30.17 -45.59 11.69
CA LYS A 80 -28.72 -45.27 11.82
C LYS A 80 -27.70 -45.80 10.79
N SER A 81 -27.02 -44.88 10.09
CA SER A 81 -25.58 -44.55 10.32
C SER A 81 -25.04 -43.53 9.30
N GLU A 82 -24.10 -42.71 9.79
CA GLU A 82 -23.04 -41.97 9.08
C GLU A 82 -23.31 -40.78 8.14
N SER A 83 -22.25 -39.96 8.04
CA SER A 83 -21.94 -38.91 7.06
C SER A 83 -22.28 -37.45 7.37
N LEU A 84 -21.24 -36.73 7.79
CA LEU A 84 -20.74 -35.49 7.18
C LEU A 84 -21.70 -34.72 6.25
N THR A 85 -22.04 -33.50 6.67
CA THR A 85 -21.91 -32.22 5.95
C THR A 85 -23.04 -31.25 6.34
N SER A 86 -22.71 -29.95 6.30
CA SER A 86 -23.61 -28.80 6.44
C SER A 86 -24.10 -28.43 7.85
N ARG A 87 -23.33 -27.58 8.54
CA ARG A 87 -23.90 -26.48 9.33
C ARG A 87 -23.53 -25.12 8.74
N LYS A 88 -24.30 -24.79 7.71
CA LYS A 88 -25.00 -23.52 7.50
C LYS A 88 -24.54 -22.34 8.35
N VAL A 89 -23.82 -21.47 7.66
CA VAL A 89 -23.66 -20.03 7.88
C VAL A 89 -24.94 -19.38 8.44
N ARG A 90 -24.79 -18.77 9.63
CA ARG A 90 -25.37 -17.51 10.14
C ARG A 90 -24.99 -17.46 11.63
N SER A 91 -24.16 -16.53 12.07
CA SER A 91 -24.72 -15.27 12.57
C SER A 91 -23.66 -14.17 12.63
N LYS A 92 -24.02 -13.08 11.95
CA LYS A 92 -23.64 -11.68 12.14
C LYS A 92 -23.21 -11.40 13.60
N CYS A 93 -21.92 -11.28 13.87
CA CYS A 93 -21.45 -10.63 15.09
C CYS A 93 -21.01 -9.21 14.75
N MET A 94 -21.77 -8.25 15.26
CA MET A 94 -21.42 -6.84 15.24
C MET A 94 -20.12 -6.65 16.01
N LEU A 95 -19.18 -5.90 15.44
CA LEU A 95 -18.04 -5.33 16.15
C LEU A 95 -18.57 -4.43 17.27
N ASN A 96 -18.76 -5.03 18.45
CA ASN A 96 -19.21 -4.31 19.62
C ASN A 96 -17.99 -3.62 20.24
N LYS A 97 -17.99 -2.28 20.19
CA LYS A 97 -17.09 -1.41 20.94
C LYS A 97 -17.32 -1.61 22.44
N LYS A 98 -16.76 -2.67 23.03
CA LYS A 98 -16.64 -2.90 24.48
C LYS A 98 -15.38 -3.73 24.80
N HIS A 99 -14.22 -3.37 24.26
CA HIS A 99 -12.94 -3.76 24.89
C HIS A 99 -12.63 -2.75 26.00
N THR A 100 -13.36 -2.89 27.11
CA THR A 100 -13.02 -2.22 28.36
C THR A 100 -11.81 -2.91 28.98
N LYS A 101 -10.65 -2.23 28.97
CA LYS A 101 -9.50 -2.38 29.87
C LYS A 101 -9.30 -3.77 30.51
N ILE A 102 -8.68 -4.70 29.78
CA ILE A 102 -8.14 -5.93 30.36
C ILE A 102 -6.72 -6.07 29.81
N SER A 103 -5.71 -6.05 30.69
CA SER A 103 -4.30 -6.11 30.31
C SER A 103 -3.90 -7.51 29.85
N PRO A 104 -3.03 -7.62 28.83
CA PRO A 104 -2.52 -8.91 28.36
C PRO A 104 -1.72 -9.65 29.45
N ASN A 105 -1.66 -10.98 29.35
CA ASN A 105 -0.76 -11.80 30.16
C ASN A 105 0.67 -11.55 29.66
N LYS A 106 1.44 -10.83 30.47
CA LYS A 106 2.83 -10.41 30.19
C LYS A 106 3.82 -11.56 30.04
N GLU A 107 3.45 -12.79 30.34
CA GLU A 107 4.35 -13.95 30.23
C GLU A 107 4.05 -14.80 28.99
N ARG A 108 2.81 -14.77 28.47
CA ARG A 108 2.39 -15.65 27.37
C ARG A 108 2.85 -15.14 26.02
N ALA A 109 3.39 -16.04 25.20
CA ALA A 109 3.97 -15.77 23.90
C ALA A 109 3.37 -16.66 22.81
N VAL A 110 3.30 -16.13 21.59
CA VAL A 110 3.06 -16.90 20.37
C VAL A 110 4.22 -16.69 19.41
N ALA A 111 4.47 -17.65 18.53
CA ALA A 111 5.53 -17.53 17.52
C ALA A 111 5.00 -17.69 16.10
N TYR A 112 5.57 -16.94 15.16
CA TYR A 112 5.21 -17.01 13.75
C TYR A 112 6.44 -17.33 12.91
N ALA A 113 6.35 -18.42 12.14
CA ALA A 113 7.37 -18.84 11.19
C ALA A 113 6.76 -18.95 9.78
N ARG A 114 7.54 -18.60 8.74
CA ARG A 114 7.09 -18.74 7.34
C ARG A 114 8.14 -19.41 6.48
N VAL A 115 7.76 -20.53 5.88
CA VAL A 115 8.57 -21.27 4.91
C VAL A 115 8.03 -21.02 3.50
N SER A 116 8.87 -20.44 2.64
CA SER A 116 8.55 -20.34 1.22
C SER A 116 9.08 -21.56 0.49
N SER A 117 8.20 -22.26 -0.23
CA SER A 117 8.44 -23.49 -0.99
C SER A 117 9.53 -23.39 -2.10
N LYS A 118 10.08 -22.21 -2.35
CA LYS A 118 11.15 -21.97 -3.35
C LYS A 118 12.51 -21.58 -2.77
N ARG A 119 12.66 -21.39 -1.45
CA ARG A 119 13.91 -20.88 -0.81
C ARG A 119 14.56 -21.80 0.22
N GLN A 120 14.13 -23.05 0.32
CA GLN A 120 14.84 -24.03 1.17
C GLN A 120 16.32 -24.26 0.75
N VAL A 121 16.76 -23.71 -0.39
CA VAL A 121 18.14 -23.79 -0.89
C VAL A 121 18.99 -22.55 -0.55
N GLU A 122 18.39 -21.36 -0.33
CA GLU A 122 19.15 -20.11 -0.12
C GLU A 122 19.49 -19.81 1.34
N GLU A 123 18.68 -20.27 2.31
CA GLU A 123 18.84 -19.87 3.73
C GLU A 123 19.36 -20.97 4.66
N GLY A 124 19.52 -22.22 4.20
CA GLY A 124 20.25 -23.30 4.92
C GLY A 124 19.72 -23.73 6.29
N VAL A 125 18.67 -23.10 6.84
CA VAL A 125 18.10 -23.42 8.15
C VAL A 125 16.78 -24.17 7.96
N SER A 126 16.73 -25.42 8.43
CA SER A 126 15.53 -26.24 8.40
C SER A 126 14.41 -25.62 9.26
N LEU A 127 13.16 -25.97 9.00
CA LEU A 127 12.01 -25.47 9.78
C LEU A 127 12.18 -25.78 11.27
N GLU A 128 12.75 -26.95 11.57
CA GLU A 128 13.04 -27.42 12.93
C GLU A 128 14.01 -26.48 13.64
N ALA A 129 15.08 -26.05 12.96
CA ALA A 129 16.04 -25.11 13.53
C ALA A 129 15.45 -23.69 13.70
N GLN A 130 14.44 -23.32 12.91
CA GLN A 130 13.70 -22.07 13.12
C GLN A 130 12.87 -22.12 14.41
N VAL A 131 12.13 -23.21 14.60
CA VAL A 131 11.32 -23.47 15.78
C VAL A 131 12.18 -23.55 17.04
N GLU A 132 13.27 -24.31 17.00
CA GLU A 132 14.21 -24.47 18.11
C GLU A 132 14.75 -23.11 18.59
N ARG A 133 15.07 -22.21 17.65
CA ARG A 133 15.58 -20.88 17.98
C ARG A 133 14.53 -19.97 18.62
N LEU A 134 13.25 -20.10 18.24
CA LEU A 134 12.15 -19.36 18.84
C LEU A 134 11.90 -19.84 20.28
N ILE A 135 11.90 -21.17 20.49
CA ILE A 135 11.75 -21.78 21.82
C ILE A 135 12.92 -21.37 22.72
N ALA A 136 14.17 -21.52 22.25
CA ALA A 136 15.35 -21.16 23.03
C ALA A 136 15.37 -19.67 23.44
N TYR A 137 14.84 -18.78 22.59
CA TYR A 137 14.70 -17.37 22.94
C TYR A 137 13.58 -17.10 23.94
N ALA A 138 12.43 -17.76 23.78
CA ALA A 138 11.33 -17.68 24.74
C ALA A 138 11.81 -18.10 26.14
N ASP A 139 12.51 -19.25 26.23
CA ASP A 139 13.12 -19.76 27.47
C ASP A 139 14.12 -18.76 28.07
N PHE A 140 15.02 -18.23 27.24
CA PHE A 140 16.01 -17.23 27.67
C PHE A 140 15.36 -15.97 28.24
N ARG A 141 14.19 -15.58 27.71
CA ARG A 141 13.43 -14.39 28.15
C ARG A 141 12.41 -14.70 29.25
N GLY A 142 12.22 -15.96 29.63
CA GLY A 142 11.19 -16.38 30.57
C GLY A 142 9.77 -16.19 30.05
N LEU A 143 9.57 -16.37 28.73
CA LEU A 143 8.27 -16.29 28.08
C LEU A 143 7.65 -17.71 27.97
N ASP A 144 6.37 -17.82 28.27
CA ASP A 144 5.55 -19.02 28.11
C ASP A 144 5.11 -19.16 26.65
N LEU A 145 5.90 -19.89 25.85
CA LEU A 145 5.60 -20.24 24.47
C LEU A 145 5.21 -21.72 24.39
N ASP A 146 3.91 -22.00 24.25
CA ASP A 146 3.43 -23.36 24.01
C ASP A 146 3.85 -23.82 22.60
N PRO A 147 4.36 -25.06 22.40
CA PRO A 147 4.60 -25.61 21.08
C PRO A 147 3.39 -25.54 20.12
N ASP A 148 2.17 -25.63 20.65
CA ASP A 148 0.93 -25.51 19.86
C ASP A 148 0.65 -24.05 19.43
N ASP A 149 1.28 -23.06 20.08
CA ASP A 149 1.20 -21.62 19.78
C ASP A 149 2.29 -21.15 18.79
N ILE A 150 2.88 -22.10 18.06
CA ILE A 150 3.86 -21.85 16.98
C ILE A 150 3.17 -21.98 15.62
N PHE A 151 2.85 -20.84 15.02
CA PHE A 151 2.13 -20.73 13.76
C PHE A 151 3.09 -20.80 12.57
N ILE A 152 3.02 -21.88 11.81
CA ILE A 152 3.87 -22.12 10.63
C ILE A 152 3.05 -21.87 9.36
N GLU A 153 3.50 -20.93 8.55
CA GLU A 153 2.87 -20.56 7.29
C GLU A 153 3.64 -21.16 6.09
N GLU A 154 2.96 -21.96 5.27
CA GLU A 154 3.52 -22.64 4.10
C GLU A 154 2.96 -22.07 2.79
N GLY A 155 3.84 -21.74 1.84
CA GLY A 155 3.42 -21.45 0.46
C GLY A 155 2.69 -20.12 0.23
N VAL A 156 2.43 -19.33 1.27
CA VAL A 156 1.80 -18.01 1.18
C VAL A 156 2.86 -16.90 1.05
N SER A 157 2.65 -15.96 0.13
CA SER A 157 3.56 -14.83 -0.11
C SER A 157 3.57 -13.84 1.06
N ALA A 158 4.76 -13.33 1.42
CA ALA A 158 4.90 -12.23 2.37
C ALA A 158 4.25 -10.92 1.90
N ALA A 159 3.96 -10.79 0.60
CA ALA A 159 3.21 -9.66 0.04
C ALA A 159 1.75 -9.61 0.55
N THR A 160 1.21 -10.72 1.05
CA THR A 160 -0.12 -10.78 1.67
C THR A 160 -0.03 -10.26 3.11
N HIS A 161 -0.96 -9.38 3.50
CA HIS A 161 -1.05 -8.86 4.87
C HIS A 161 -1.18 -9.98 5.91
N LEU A 162 -0.49 -9.90 7.05
CA LEU A 162 -0.40 -10.95 8.09
C LEU A 162 -1.78 -11.55 8.47
N TRP A 163 -2.74 -10.71 8.87
CA TRP A 163 -4.10 -11.14 9.26
C TRP A 163 -4.94 -11.73 8.12
N SER A 164 -4.51 -11.59 6.87
CA SER A 164 -5.19 -12.20 5.72
C SER A 164 -4.70 -13.62 5.44
N ARG A 165 -3.54 -13.99 5.99
CA ARG A 165 -2.94 -15.32 5.81
C ARG A 165 -3.62 -16.35 6.74
N PRO A 166 -3.69 -17.64 6.36
CA PRO A 166 -4.30 -18.68 7.19
C PRO A 166 -3.73 -18.76 8.61
N ALA A 167 -2.42 -18.96 8.77
CA ALA A 167 -1.78 -19.09 10.08
C ALA A 167 -1.77 -17.75 10.83
N GLY A 168 -1.57 -16.65 10.11
CA GLY A 168 -1.66 -15.30 10.69
C GLY A 168 -3.05 -14.96 11.24
N ARG A 169 -4.13 -15.44 10.62
CA ARG A 169 -5.51 -15.24 11.10
C ARG A 169 -5.79 -16.04 12.36
N GLU A 170 -5.34 -17.29 12.40
CA GLU A 170 -5.47 -18.15 13.59
C GLU A 170 -4.71 -17.57 14.78
N MET A 171 -3.45 -17.18 14.56
CA MET A 171 -2.63 -16.49 15.55
C MET A 171 -3.31 -15.21 16.08
N ARG A 172 -3.94 -14.42 15.19
CA ARG A 172 -4.69 -13.23 15.62
C ARG A 172 -5.81 -13.58 16.59
N GLU A 173 -6.56 -14.63 16.32
CA GLU A 173 -7.65 -15.04 17.19
C GLU A 173 -7.12 -15.42 18.57
N ILE A 174 -6.04 -16.21 18.64
CA ILE A 174 -5.38 -16.59 19.90
C ILE A 174 -4.86 -15.37 20.66
N ILE A 175 -4.20 -14.42 19.97
CA ILE A 175 -3.72 -13.17 20.60
C ILE A 175 -4.87 -12.44 21.31
N TYR A 176 -6.02 -12.30 20.66
CA TYR A 176 -7.16 -11.58 21.20
C TYR A 176 -7.96 -12.38 22.25
N GLN A 177 -8.10 -13.70 22.09
CA GLN A 177 -8.85 -14.56 23.01
C GLN A 177 -8.07 -14.89 24.28
N GLU A 178 -6.80 -15.24 24.14
CA GLU A 178 -5.96 -15.78 25.20
C GLU A 178 -5.05 -14.75 25.87
N ARG A 179 -5.14 -13.48 25.44
CA ARG A 179 -4.41 -12.34 26.03
C ARG A 179 -2.90 -12.52 25.97
N VAL A 180 -2.40 -12.95 24.82
CA VAL A 180 -0.97 -13.08 24.56
C VAL A 180 -0.29 -11.71 24.78
N GLY A 181 0.88 -11.70 25.42
CA GLY A 181 1.69 -10.50 25.64
C GLY A 181 2.83 -10.34 24.64
N HIS A 182 3.24 -11.43 23.98
CA HIS A 182 4.45 -11.43 23.14
C HIS A 182 4.26 -12.17 21.82
N LEU A 183 4.75 -11.59 20.73
CA LEU A 183 4.79 -12.18 19.39
C LEU A 183 6.24 -12.33 18.94
N LEU A 184 6.68 -13.57 18.69
CA LEU A 184 8.05 -13.89 18.28
C LEU A 184 8.11 -14.22 16.78
N THR A 185 9.15 -13.77 16.11
CA THR A 185 9.45 -14.14 14.72
C THR A 185 10.95 -14.06 14.47
N LEU A 186 11.46 -14.81 13.49
CA LEU A 186 12.89 -14.77 13.14
C LEU A 186 13.26 -13.60 12.24
N LYS A 187 12.36 -13.16 11.35
CA LYS A 187 12.70 -12.07 10.43
C LYS A 187 11.51 -11.16 10.18
N MET A 188 11.83 -9.88 10.01
CA MET A 188 10.85 -8.82 9.77
C MET A 188 10.08 -9.03 8.46
N ASP A 189 10.74 -9.51 7.40
CA ASP A 189 10.14 -9.82 6.09
C ASP A 189 9.19 -11.04 6.10
N ARG A 190 9.14 -11.78 7.22
CA ARG A 190 8.21 -12.89 7.42
C ARG A 190 6.90 -12.42 8.02
N LEU A 191 6.95 -11.41 8.88
CA LEU A 191 5.76 -10.84 9.49
C LEU A 191 5.10 -9.82 8.54
N PHE A 192 5.89 -8.89 8.01
CA PHE A 192 5.36 -7.69 7.34
C PHE A 192 5.64 -7.68 5.83
N ARG A 193 4.71 -7.09 5.07
CA ARG A 193 4.83 -6.98 3.60
C ARG A 193 5.71 -5.80 3.16
N ASP A 194 5.67 -4.72 3.93
CA ASP A 194 6.36 -3.46 3.68
C ASP A 194 6.51 -2.69 5.01
N VAL A 195 7.21 -1.56 4.97
CA VAL A 195 7.46 -0.75 6.16
C VAL A 195 6.15 -0.20 6.75
N GLN A 196 5.17 0.16 5.93
CA GLN A 196 3.88 0.66 6.41
C GLN A 196 3.10 -0.43 7.16
N ASP A 197 3.10 -1.65 6.65
CA ASP A 197 2.49 -2.84 7.24
C ASP A 197 3.14 -3.17 8.58
N CYS A 198 4.47 -3.08 8.65
CA CYS A 198 5.24 -3.18 9.90
C CYS A 198 4.74 -2.19 10.95
N LEU A 199 4.70 -0.91 10.60
CA LEU A 199 4.30 0.16 11.52
C LEU A 199 2.85 0.03 11.99
N SER A 200 1.93 -0.25 11.06
CA SER A 200 0.52 -0.41 11.41
C SER A 200 0.27 -1.64 12.29
N SER A 201 0.98 -2.75 12.04
CA SER A 201 0.88 -3.96 12.85
C SER A 201 1.49 -3.77 14.23
N VAL A 202 2.62 -3.07 14.32
CA VAL A 202 3.26 -2.69 15.60
C VAL A 202 2.33 -1.81 16.42
N ASP A 203 1.72 -0.79 15.81
CA ASP A 203 0.78 0.11 16.51
C ASP A 203 -0.49 -0.62 16.96
N GLU A 204 -1.05 -1.50 16.11
CA GLU A 204 -2.19 -2.35 16.47
C GLU A 204 -1.86 -3.25 17.68
N LEU A 205 -0.73 -3.95 17.63
CA LEU A 205 -0.31 -4.90 18.67
C LEU A 205 0.06 -4.17 19.97
N ALA A 206 0.79 -3.06 19.89
CA ALA A 206 1.11 -2.22 21.05
C ALA A 206 -0.16 -1.65 21.71
N GLY A 207 -1.17 -1.26 20.92
CA GLY A 207 -2.46 -0.77 21.41
C GLY A 207 -3.25 -1.79 22.24
N ILE A 208 -3.01 -3.08 22.02
CA ILE A 208 -3.57 -4.19 22.82
C ILE A 208 -2.57 -4.75 23.84
N GLY A 209 -1.36 -4.17 23.92
CA GLY A 209 -0.31 -4.51 24.88
C GLY A 209 0.54 -5.73 24.51
N VAL A 210 0.60 -6.09 23.23
CA VAL A 210 1.45 -7.14 22.67
C VAL A 210 2.78 -6.55 22.22
N ASP A 211 3.89 -7.08 22.72
CA ASP A 211 5.25 -6.75 22.30
C ASP A 211 5.74 -7.71 21.21
N ILE A 212 6.46 -7.19 20.21
CA ILE A 212 7.02 -7.96 19.09
C ILE A 212 8.51 -8.19 19.32
N HIS A 213 8.94 -9.42 19.06
CA HIS A 213 10.32 -9.87 19.17
C HIS A 213 10.77 -10.42 17.81
N ILE A 214 11.72 -9.74 17.18
CA ILE A 214 12.31 -10.17 15.91
C ILE A 214 13.74 -10.64 16.17
N LEU A 215 14.01 -11.92 15.94
CA LEU A 215 15.27 -12.58 16.21
C LEU A 215 16.12 -12.67 14.94
N ASP A 216 16.93 -11.64 14.67
CA ASP A 216 17.77 -11.64 13.48
C ASP A 216 18.82 -12.77 13.49
N GLN A 217 19.20 -13.23 12.31
CA GLN A 217 20.17 -14.30 12.12
C GLN A 217 21.56 -13.91 12.63
N ASN A 218 21.88 -12.62 12.63
CA ASN A 218 23.16 -12.05 13.08
C ASN A 218 23.28 -11.86 14.60
N GLY A 219 22.33 -12.35 15.40
CA GLY A 219 22.38 -12.30 16.87
C GLY A 219 21.80 -11.01 17.48
N GLY A 220 21.32 -10.09 16.64
CA GLY A 220 20.52 -8.95 17.08
C GLY A 220 19.08 -9.37 17.39
N THR A 221 18.48 -8.76 18.42
CA THR A 221 17.03 -8.92 18.68
C THR A 221 16.39 -7.54 18.69
N LEU A 222 15.39 -7.34 17.82
CA LEU A 222 14.52 -6.17 17.90
C LEU A 222 13.36 -6.52 18.80
N ASP A 223 13.36 -5.94 19.98
CA ASP A 223 12.38 -6.21 21.03
C ASP A 223 11.66 -4.90 21.39
N THR A 224 10.38 -4.84 21.04
CA THR A 224 9.57 -3.62 21.20
C THR A 224 9.18 -3.35 22.66
N SER A 225 9.40 -4.31 23.56
CA SER A 225 9.17 -4.12 25.01
C SER A 225 10.23 -3.21 25.65
N ASN A 226 11.38 -3.02 25.00
CA ASN A 226 12.47 -2.20 25.51
C ASN A 226 12.57 -0.82 24.81
N ALA A 227 13.32 0.11 25.42
CA ALA A 227 13.43 1.48 24.94
C ALA A 227 14.10 1.59 23.56
N MET A 228 15.09 0.74 23.29
CA MET A 228 15.81 0.72 22.01
C MET A 228 14.93 0.24 20.85
N GLY A 229 14.12 -0.80 21.08
CA GLY A 229 13.19 -1.31 20.07
C GLY A 229 12.09 -0.31 19.76
N ARG A 230 11.52 0.35 20.78
CA ARG A 230 10.56 1.45 20.56
C ARG A 230 11.17 2.60 19.76
N PHE A 231 12.39 3.03 20.11
CA PHE A 231 13.08 4.09 19.38
C PHE A 231 13.33 3.72 17.91
N PHE A 232 13.78 2.49 17.65
CA PHE A 232 14.02 1.99 16.30
C PHE A 232 12.73 2.00 15.47
N LEU A 233 11.63 1.49 16.04
CA LEU A 233 10.32 1.51 15.39
C LEU A 233 9.85 2.93 15.07
N THR A 234 9.93 3.86 16.02
CA THR A 234 9.55 5.26 15.80
C THR A 234 10.39 5.92 14.72
N THR A 235 11.68 5.59 14.64
CA THR A 235 12.58 6.14 13.61
C THR A 235 12.22 5.63 12.22
N ILE A 236 11.99 4.32 12.09
CA ILE A 236 11.51 3.72 10.84
C ILE A 236 10.11 4.26 10.47
N ALA A 237 9.27 4.52 11.46
CA ALA A 237 7.96 5.15 11.27
C ALA A 237 8.07 6.52 10.63
N SER A 238 8.91 7.36 11.23
CA SER A 238 9.15 8.72 10.79
C SER A 238 9.75 8.75 9.39
N LEU A 239 10.66 7.82 9.07
CA LEU A 239 11.25 7.70 7.73
C LEU A 239 10.20 7.29 6.68
N ALA A 240 9.34 6.32 7.00
CA ALA A 240 8.27 5.89 6.09
C ALA A 240 7.23 6.99 5.82
N GLU A 241 6.90 7.79 6.84
CA GLU A 241 6.05 8.97 6.68
C GLU A 241 6.72 10.04 5.81
N LEU A 242 8.02 10.28 6.02
CA LEU A 242 8.81 11.20 5.21
C LEU A 242 8.81 10.81 3.73
N GLU A 243 9.10 9.55 3.41
CA GLU A 243 9.11 9.05 2.02
C GLU A 243 7.73 9.21 1.36
N ARG A 244 6.66 8.92 2.09
CA ARG A 244 5.28 9.15 1.60
C ARG A 244 5.00 10.63 1.35
N GLY A 245 5.45 11.49 2.25
CA GLY A 245 5.38 12.95 2.09
C GLY A 245 6.09 13.41 0.83
N GLN A 246 7.33 12.97 0.62
CA GLN A 246 8.14 13.30 -0.55
C GLN A 246 7.51 12.84 -1.88
N ILE A 247 6.93 11.63 -1.92
CA ILE A 247 6.18 11.15 -3.09
C ILE A 247 5.00 12.09 -3.38
N SER A 248 4.23 12.45 -2.35
CA SER A 248 3.10 13.38 -2.49
C SER A 248 3.54 14.76 -3.01
N GLU A 249 4.62 15.30 -2.46
CA GLU A 249 5.20 16.57 -2.88
C GLU A 249 5.65 16.54 -4.34
N ARG A 250 6.34 15.46 -4.76
CA ARG A 250 6.76 15.29 -6.14
C ARG A 250 5.57 15.23 -7.11
N THR A 251 4.51 14.51 -6.75
CA THR A 251 3.28 14.48 -7.56
C THR A 251 2.62 15.86 -7.63
N LYS A 252 2.53 16.59 -6.51
CA LYS A 252 1.98 17.96 -6.49
C LYS A 252 2.81 18.90 -7.34
N PHE A 253 4.13 18.82 -7.27
CA PHE A 253 5.05 19.61 -8.08
C PHE A 253 4.88 19.30 -9.57
N ALA A 254 4.82 18.02 -9.96
CA ALA A 254 4.57 17.61 -11.34
C ALA A 254 3.20 18.12 -11.84
N MET A 255 2.14 17.97 -11.04
CA MET A 255 0.80 18.47 -11.39
C MET A 255 0.75 19.99 -11.52
N LYS A 256 1.45 20.72 -10.63
CA LYS A 256 1.57 22.17 -10.71
C LYS A 256 2.31 22.57 -12.00
N HIS A 257 3.44 21.92 -12.29
CA HIS A 257 4.19 22.17 -13.52
C HIS A 257 3.34 21.92 -14.78
N LEU A 258 2.56 20.84 -14.83
CA LEU A 258 1.63 20.61 -15.95
C LEU A 258 0.57 21.71 -16.05
N LYS A 259 -0.03 22.14 -14.93
CA LYS A 259 -0.99 23.25 -14.94
C LYS A 259 -0.36 24.54 -15.42
N ASP A 260 0.77 24.95 -14.85
CA ASP A 260 1.44 26.22 -15.16
C ASP A 260 1.85 26.31 -16.64
N ASN A 261 2.17 25.17 -17.25
CA ASN A 261 2.49 25.06 -18.69
C ASN A 261 1.29 24.69 -19.57
N ALA A 262 0.06 24.74 -19.03
CA ALA A 262 -1.18 24.37 -19.72
C ALA A 262 -1.11 23.01 -20.44
N LYS A 263 -0.48 22.00 -19.82
CA LYS A 263 -0.45 20.61 -20.30
C LYS A 263 -1.61 19.80 -19.74
N VAL A 264 -1.92 18.69 -20.39
CA VAL A 264 -2.94 17.73 -19.92
C VAL A 264 -2.49 17.09 -18.60
N PHE A 265 -3.21 17.38 -17.50
CA PHE A 265 -2.95 16.81 -16.17
C PHE A 265 -4.15 16.02 -15.61
N THR A 266 -5.31 16.10 -16.26
CA THR A 266 -6.54 15.47 -15.83
C THR A 266 -7.49 15.24 -17.01
N GLY A 267 -8.68 14.71 -16.74
CA GLY A 267 -9.74 14.59 -17.73
C GLY A 267 -10.23 15.95 -18.26
N PRO A 268 -11.27 15.96 -19.10
CA PRO A 268 -11.76 17.18 -19.75
C PRO A 268 -12.11 18.29 -18.75
N VAL A 269 -11.60 19.49 -19.00
CA VAL A 269 -11.87 20.70 -18.21
C VAL A 269 -12.71 21.65 -19.07
N PHE A 270 -13.86 22.12 -18.59
CA PHE A 270 -14.66 23.13 -19.30
C PHE A 270 -13.85 24.41 -19.48
N GLY A 271 -13.88 25.05 -20.64
CA GLY A 271 -13.02 26.19 -20.98
C GLY A 271 -11.72 25.81 -21.69
N TRP A 272 -11.42 24.51 -21.82
CA TRP A 272 -10.15 24.02 -22.36
C TRP A 272 -10.36 22.82 -23.28
N ASP A 273 -9.70 22.84 -24.43
CA ASP A 273 -9.64 21.74 -25.38
C ASP A 273 -8.29 21.07 -25.34
N ARG A 274 -8.27 19.75 -25.56
CA ARG A 274 -7.03 18.98 -25.62
C ARG A 274 -6.49 18.99 -27.04
N ASP A 275 -5.23 19.38 -27.18
CA ASP A 275 -4.46 19.23 -28.42
C ASP A 275 -3.18 18.45 -28.10
N GLY A 276 -3.18 17.14 -28.39
CA GLY A 276 -2.08 16.25 -28.02
C GLY A 276 -1.83 16.20 -26.50
N GLU A 277 -0.68 16.72 -26.08
CA GLU A 277 -0.27 16.84 -24.67
C GLU A 277 -0.63 18.19 -24.04
N ASP A 278 -1.10 19.14 -24.84
CA ASP A 278 -1.37 20.52 -24.44
C ASP A 278 -2.89 20.77 -24.27
N LEU A 279 -3.21 21.77 -23.47
CA LEU A 279 -4.55 22.32 -23.27
C LEU A 279 -4.59 23.71 -23.87
N ILE A 280 -5.46 23.90 -24.85
CA ILE A 280 -5.68 25.17 -25.52
C ILE A 280 -7.00 25.77 -25.02
N PRO A 281 -7.08 27.08 -24.73
CA PRO A 281 -8.33 27.69 -24.31
C PRO A 281 -9.43 27.54 -25.37
N ASN A 282 -10.57 27.00 -24.97
CA ASN A 282 -11.79 27.10 -25.75
C ASN A 282 -12.44 28.44 -25.44
N TRP A 283 -12.21 29.44 -26.28
CA TRP A 283 -12.66 30.81 -26.00
C TRP A 283 -14.19 30.95 -25.87
N LEU A 284 -14.97 30.12 -26.58
CA LEU A 284 -16.44 30.12 -26.42
C LEU A 284 -16.87 29.62 -25.04
N GLU A 285 -16.20 28.59 -24.51
CA GLU A 285 -16.45 28.11 -23.15
C GLU A 285 -15.88 29.07 -22.08
N GLN A 286 -14.73 29.72 -22.35
CA GLN A 286 -14.14 30.74 -21.48
C GLN A 286 -15.05 31.96 -21.31
N ASP A 287 -15.71 32.40 -22.38
CA ASP A 287 -16.71 33.46 -22.32
C ASP A 287 -17.82 33.11 -21.31
N LYS A 288 -18.30 31.85 -21.31
CA LYS A 288 -19.29 31.40 -20.32
C LYS A 288 -18.72 31.35 -18.90
N ILE A 289 -17.45 31.04 -18.72
CA ILE A 289 -16.79 31.06 -17.41
C ILE A 289 -16.76 32.49 -16.86
N ASP A 290 -16.42 33.47 -17.68
CA ASP A 290 -16.39 34.88 -17.28
C ASP A 290 -17.79 35.43 -17.01
N TYR A 291 -18.77 35.04 -17.83
CA TYR A 291 -20.17 35.30 -17.54
C TYR A 291 -20.56 34.74 -16.16
N MET A 292 -20.26 33.48 -15.86
CA MET A 292 -20.58 32.86 -14.56
C MET A 292 -19.93 33.63 -13.40
N ARG A 293 -18.65 33.99 -13.54
CA ARG A 293 -17.90 34.73 -12.52
C ARG A 293 -18.44 36.13 -12.31
N HIS A 294 -18.74 36.87 -13.38
CA HIS A 294 -19.35 38.19 -13.29
C HIS A 294 -20.70 38.13 -12.56
N ARG A 295 -21.59 37.21 -12.96
CA ARG A 295 -22.89 37.05 -12.29
C ARG A 295 -22.73 36.68 -10.83
N HIS A 296 -21.74 35.85 -10.48
CA HIS A 296 -21.54 35.39 -9.11
C HIS A 296 -20.88 36.46 -8.23
N TYR A 297 -19.73 36.98 -8.62
CA TYR A 297 -18.89 37.86 -7.80
C TYR A 297 -19.26 39.34 -7.91
N VAL A 298 -19.70 39.81 -9.08
CA VAL A 298 -20.05 41.23 -9.28
C VAL A 298 -21.53 41.47 -8.99
N GLN A 299 -22.41 40.56 -9.44
CA GLN A 299 -23.85 40.73 -9.30
C GLN A 299 -24.50 39.92 -8.16
N GLY A 300 -23.72 39.12 -7.43
CA GLY A 300 -24.19 38.37 -6.26
C GLY A 300 -25.21 37.26 -6.56
N TRP A 301 -25.26 36.74 -7.80
CA TRP A 301 -26.17 35.65 -8.13
C TRP A 301 -25.74 34.35 -7.44
N SER A 302 -26.72 33.59 -6.96
CA SER A 302 -26.48 32.24 -6.44
C SER A 302 -26.13 31.28 -7.58
N GLY A 303 -25.32 30.25 -7.28
CA GLY A 303 -24.96 29.21 -8.26
C GLY A 303 -26.19 28.54 -8.89
N ASN A 304 -27.27 28.35 -8.12
CA ASN A 304 -28.55 27.83 -8.61
C ASN A 304 -29.21 28.76 -9.64
N LYS A 305 -29.20 30.07 -9.38
CA LYS A 305 -29.76 31.07 -10.32
C LYS A 305 -28.99 31.05 -11.64
N ILE A 306 -27.66 31.02 -11.58
CA ILE A 306 -26.79 30.95 -12.75
C ILE A 306 -27.01 29.63 -13.52
N ALA A 307 -27.01 28.49 -12.82
CA ALA A 307 -27.23 27.19 -13.43
C ALA A 307 -28.59 27.10 -14.15
N LYS A 308 -29.67 27.58 -13.51
CA LYS A 308 -31.00 27.63 -14.12
C LYS A 308 -30.99 28.47 -15.39
N HIS A 309 -30.38 29.65 -15.35
CA HIS A 309 -30.29 30.52 -16.52
C HIS A 309 -29.52 29.87 -17.66
N LEU A 310 -28.32 29.33 -17.40
CA LEU A 310 -27.49 28.66 -18.42
C LEU A 310 -28.19 27.46 -19.06
N ASN A 311 -28.89 26.65 -18.26
CA ASN A 311 -29.65 25.52 -18.77
C ASN A 311 -30.85 25.97 -19.62
N GLN A 312 -31.51 27.07 -19.27
CA GLN A 312 -32.63 27.64 -20.04
C GLN A 312 -32.17 28.15 -21.41
N VAL A 313 -30.99 28.78 -21.48
CA VAL A 313 -30.41 29.23 -22.76
C VAL A 313 -29.66 28.11 -23.51
N GLY A 314 -29.74 26.87 -23.03
CA GLY A 314 -29.21 25.69 -23.72
C GLY A 314 -27.70 25.47 -23.59
N VAL A 315 -27.00 26.20 -22.73
CA VAL A 315 -25.55 26.01 -22.52
C VAL A 315 -25.31 24.70 -21.78
N LYS A 316 -24.49 23.82 -22.37
CA LYS A 316 -24.11 22.53 -21.80
C LYS A 316 -22.73 22.59 -21.15
N GLY A 317 -22.49 21.70 -20.18
CA GLY A 317 -21.14 21.46 -19.66
C GLY A 317 -20.27 20.69 -20.65
N LYS A 318 -18.98 20.53 -20.33
CA LYS A 318 -17.96 19.96 -21.23
C LYS A 318 -18.34 18.62 -21.87
N MET A 319 -19.03 17.77 -21.11
CA MET A 319 -19.47 16.43 -21.53
C MET A 319 -20.97 16.38 -21.89
N GLY A 320 -21.59 17.52 -22.22
CA GLY A 320 -23.00 17.60 -22.63
C GLY A 320 -24.04 17.62 -21.50
N GLY A 321 -23.61 17.52 -20.23
CA GLY A 321 -24.49 17.55 -19.06
C GLY A 321 -25.07 18.95 -18.76
N SER A 322 -26.16 18.99 -18.00
CA SER A 322 -26.77 20.24 -17.50
C SER A 322 -25.98 20.81 -16.32
N TRP A 323 -25.96 22.13 -16.18
CA TRP A 323 -25.31 22.81 -15.08
C TRP A 323 -26.06 22.62 -13.76
N THR A 324 -25.32 22.35 -12.69
CA THR A 324 -25.78 22.38 -11.30
C THR A 324 -25.09 23.50 -10.53
N SER A 325 -25.66 23.95 -9.42
CA SER A 325 -25.03 25.00 -8.59
C SER A 325 -23.60 24.64 -8.18
N SER A 326 -23.36 23.39 -7.78
CA SER A 326 -22.02 22.93 -7.39
C SER A 326 -21.02 23.02 -8.54
N MET A 327 -21.43 22.68 -9.77
CA MET A 327 -20.57 22.80 -10.96
C MET A 327 -20.24 24.27 -11.24
N ILE A 328 -21.22 25.17 -11.17
CA ILE A 328 -20.99 26.62 -11.37
C ILE A 328 -19.96 27.15 -10.38
N LEU A 329 -20.18 26.89 -9.07
CA LEU A 329 -19.28 27.38 -8.03
C LEU A 329 -17.88 26.78 -8.16
N ARG A 330 -17.78 25.50 -8.53
CA ARG A 330 -16.49 24.85 -8.80
C ARG A 330 -15.76 25.52 -9.96
N THR A 331 -16.44 25.75 -11.08
CA THR A 331 -15.87 26.43 -12.26
C THR A 331 -15.45 27.86 -11.95
N CYS A 332 -16.29 28.63 -11.24
CA CYS A 332 -15.96 30.01 -10.86
C CYS A 332 -14.68 30.10 -10.03
N ARG A 333 -14.52 29.21 -9.04
CA ARG A 333 -13.37 29.16 -8.12
C ARG A 333 -12.12 28.53 -8.72
N TYR A 334 -12.22 27.90 -9.89
CA TYR A 334 -11.08 27.15 -10.42
C TYR A 334 -10.04 28.09 -11.01
N THR A 335 -8.92 28.25 -10.28
CA THR A 335 -7.86 29.21 -10.62
C THR A 335 -7.14 28.87 -11.93
N PHE A 336 -7.13 27.60 -12.34
CA PHE A 336 -6.50 27.15 -13.59
C PHE A 336 -7.02 27.87 -14.84
N HIS A 337 -8.27 28.37 -14.85
CA HIS A 337 -8.77 29.16 -15.98
C HIS A 337 -7.96 30.45 -16.23
N GLY A 338 -7.21 30.95 -15.24
CA GLY A 338 -6.34 32.10 -15.41
C GLY A 338 -5.17 31.88 -16.36
N ASN A 339 -4.78 30.63 -16.57
CA ASN A 339 -3.69 30.29 -17.48
C ASN A 339 -4.04 30.62 -18.94
N ARG A 340 -5.31 30.86 -19.28
CA ARG A 340 -5.70 31.32 -20.63
C ARG A 340 -5.00 32.63 -21.04
N ARG A 341 -4.53 33.44 -20.08
CA ARG A 341 -3.85 34.72 -20.33
C ARG A 341 -2.48 34.56 -20.99
N THR A 342 -1.87 33.37 -20.94
CA THR A 342 -0.63 33.10 -21.67
C THR A 342 -0.88 32.88 -23.18
N PHE A 343 -2.14 32.75 -23.59
CA PHE A 343 -2.53 32.53 -24.98
C PHE A 343 -3.04 33.82 -25.61
N LYS A 344 -2.88 33.91 -26.93
CA LYS A 344 -3.41 35.02 -27.72
C LYS A 344 -4.94 34.98 -27.71
N GLN A 345 -5.56 36.06 -27.23
CA GLN A 345 -7.00 36.24 -27.23
C GLN A 345 -7.53 36.44 -28.67
N PRO A 346 -8.74 35.94 -28.99
CA PRO A 346 -9.40 36.23 -30.25
C PRO A 346 -9.86 37.69 -30.30
N LYS A 347 -10.06 38.23 -31.51
CA LYS A 347 -10.36 39.65 -31.72
C LYS A 347 -11.64 40.13 -31.02
N TRP A 348 -12.63 39.26 -30.85
CA TRP A 348 -13.91 39.56 -30.21
C TRP A 348 -13.84 39.50 -28.67
N TRP A 349 -12.76 38.97 -28.11
CA TRP A 349 -12.60 38.92 -26.65
C TRP A 349 -12.46 40.33 -26.09
N GLY A 350 -13.20 40.63 -25.03
CA GLY A 350 -13.30 41.98 -24.45
C GLY A 350 -14.44 42.84 -24.99
N GLU A 351 -15.21 42.38 -25.99
CA GLU A 351 -16.40 43.12 -26.46
C GLU A 351 -17.53 43.12 -25.41
N GLU A 352 -17.69 42.01 -24.69
CA GLU A 352 -18.69 41.91 -23.61
C GLU A 352 -18.18 42.53 -22.29
N PRO A 353 -19.04 43.23 -21.53
CA PRO A 353 -18.66 43.94 -20.31
C PRO A 353 -18.28 43.02 -19.14
N TYR A 354 -18.52 41.72 -19.27
CA TYR A 354 -18.18 40.72 -18.25
C TYR A 354 -16.83 40.03 -18.49
N HIS A 355 -16.22 40.16 -19.69
CA HIS A 355 -14.90 39.60 -19.96
C HIS A 355 -13.86 40.18 -19.00
N ASP A 356 -13.11 39.30 -18.32
CA ASP A 356 -12.08 39.64 -17.34
C ASP A 356 -12.55 40.56 -16.19
N SER A 357 -13.87 40.67 -15.96
CA SER A 357 -14.48 41.58 -14.97
C SER A 357 -14.41 41.08 -13.52
N ALA A 358 -14.01 39.83 -13.32
CA ALA A 358 -13.82 39.22 -12.01
C ALA A 358 -12.41 38.63 -11.96
N ASP A 359 -11.53 39.31 -11.24
CA ASP A 359 -10.18 38.84 -10.96
C ASP A 359 -10.20 37.60 -10.03
N PHE A 360 -9.10 36.84 -10.07
CA PHE A 360 -8.96 35.48 -9.54
C PHE A 360 -9.02 35.36 -8.03
#